data_AF-A0A536V712-F1
#
_entry.id   AF-A0A536V712-F1
#
_cell.length_a   1.000
_cell.length_b   1.000
_cell.length_c   1.000
_cell.angle_alpha   90.00
_cell.angle_beta   90.00
_cell.angle_gamma   90.00
#
_symmetry.space_group_name_H-M   'P 1'
#
loop_
_entity.id
_entity.type
_entity.pdbx_description
1 polymer ?
#
loop_
_entity_poly.entity_id
_entity_poly.type
_entity_poly.pdbx_seq_one_letter_code
_entity_poly.pdbx_strand_id
1 'polypeptide(L)'
;MTDVARLLRVLAAMLFAAALMRPGIGHAGRPTMNECFEASDFIRNAALARDAGVHSEVFLGQMEEDFAAMGGFPADLRWFVHDIDDEAFLLAEASAVFKRPTTAEAHRSDFLQACLERMAAPRAPNAPESQ
;
A
#
# COMPACT_ATOMS: atom_id res chain seq x y z
N MET A 1 48.14 -21.64 9.52
CA MET A 1 47.10 -22.27 8.66
C MET A 1 45.74 -22.44 9.36
N THR A 2 45.66 -22.27 10.69
CA THR A 2 44.44 -22.42 11.50
C THR A 2 43.55 -21.16 11.56
N ASP A 3 44.13 -19.96 11.48
CA ASP A 3 43.37 -18.70 11.58
C ASP A 3 42.51 -18.39 10.35
N VAL A 4 43.01 -18.67 9.16
CA VAL A 4 42.29 -18.41 7.89
C VAL A 4 41.04 -19.30 7.80
N ALA A 5 41.14 -20.56 8.24
CA ALA A 5 40.01 -21.48 8.27
C ALA A 5 38.93 -21.08 9.28
N ARG A 6 39.32 -20.44 10.39
CA ARG A 6 38.39 -19.93 11.42
C ARG A 6 37.70 -18.65 10.93
N LEU A 7 38.43 -17.76 10.27
CA LEU A 7 37.91 -16.54 9.66
C LEU A 7 36.89 -16.85 8.56
N LEU A 8 37.21 -17.81 7.69
CA LEU A 8 36.32 -18.27 6.61
C LEU A 8 35.00 -18.87 7.15
N ARG A 9 35.06 -19.63 8.25
CA ARG A 9 33.86 -20.21 8.89
C ARG A 9 32.96 -19.14 9.52
N VAL A 10 33.53 -18.12 10.16
CA VAL A 10 32.77 -17.02 10.76
C VAL A 10 32.11 -16.15 9.68
N LEU A 11 32.83 -15.86 8.59
CA LEU A 11 32.27 -15.15 7.43
C LEU A 11 31.14 -15.95 6.76
N ALA A 12 31.30 -17.26 6.59
CA ALA A 12 30.26 -18.12 6.05
C ALA A 12 28.99 -18.17 6.94
N ALA A 13 29.16 -18.18 8.26
CA ALA A 13 28.05 -18.16 9.21
C ALA A 13 27.29 -16.81 9.19
N MET A 14 27.99 -15.68 9.06
CA MET A 14 27.35 -14.37 8.95
C MET A 14 26.58 -14.20 7.64
N LEU A 15 27.10 -14.70 6.52
CA LEU A 15 26.39 -14.71 5.24
C LEU A 15 25.13 -15.59 5.26
N PHE A 16 25.16 -16.71 5.98
CA PHE A 16 23.97 -17.57 6.17
C PHE A 16 22.90 -16.94 7.05
N ALA A 17 23.28 -16.19 8.09
CA ALA A 17 22.33 -15.54 8.99
C ALA A 17 21.57 -14.38 8.30
N ALA A 18 22.23 -13.65 7.40
CA ALA A 18 21.57 -12.60 6.60
C ALA A 18 20.54 -13.16 5.60
N ALA A 19 20.77 -14.37 5.08
CA ALA A 19 19.85 -15.02 4.13
C ALA A 19 18.54 -15.54 4.75
N LEU A 20 18.46 -15.62 6.09
CA LEU A 20 17.25 -16.04 6.80
C LEU A 20 16.31 -14.88 7.16
N MET A 21 16.77 -13.63 7.04
CA MET A 21 15.89 -12.46 7.06
C MET A 21 15.23 -12.31 5.70
N ARG A 22 14.31 -13.21 5.37
CA ARG A 22 13.38 -12.97 4.26
C ARG A 22 12.42 -11.87 4.71
N PRO A 23 12.33 -10.72 4.00
CA PRO A 23 11.17 -9.86 4.16
C PRO A 23 9.94 -10.74 3.90
N GLY A 24 8.93 -10.63 4.77
CA GLY A 24 7.66 -11.30 4.55
C GLY A 24 7.20 -11.01 3.13
N ILE A 25 6.78 -12.05 2.40
CA ILE A 25 6.29 -11.92 1.03
C ILE A 25 5.11 -10.94 1.08
N GLY A 26 5.38 -9.69 0.72
CA GLY A 26 4.37 -8.67 0.51
C GLY A 26 3.40 -9.23 -0.52
N HIS A 27 2.18 -9.51 -0.07
CA HIS A 27 1.10 -9.70 -1.00
C HIS A 27 0.85 -8.32 -1.56
N ALA A 28 1.20 -8.09 -2.84
CA ALA A 28 0.57 -7.06 -3.66
C ALA A 28 -0.92 -7.12 -3.36
N GLY A 29 -1.42 -6.25 -2.48
CA GLY A 29 -2.64 -6.49 -1.72
C GLY A 29 -3.78 -6.64 -2.69
N ARG A 30 -4.31 -7.85 -2.84
CA ARG A 30 -5.58 -8.02 -3.56
C ARG A 30 -6.63 -7.55 -2.56
N PRO A 31 -7.24 -6.37 -2.74
CA PRO A 31 -8.21 -5.90 -1.78
C PRO A 31 -9.34 -6.93 -1.71
N THR A 32 -9.80 -7.20 -0.51
CA THR A 32 -11.03 -7.96 -0.30
C THR A 32 -12.21 -7.16 -0.83
N MET A 33 -13.33 -7.84 -1.09
CA MET A 33 -14.56 -7.16 -1.48
C MET A 33 -15.01 -6.14 -0.43
N ASN A 34 -14.83 -6.46 0.86
CA ASN A 34 -15.16 -5.55 1.96
C ASN A 34 -14.27 -4.30 1.95
N GLU A 35 -12.95 -4.47 1.77
CA GLU A 35 -12.02 -3.36 1.64
C GLU A 35 -12.33 -2.46 0.44
N CYS A 36 -12.76 -3.03 -0.69
CA CYS A 36 -13.21 -2.20 -1.81
C CYS A 36 -14.44 -1.34 -1.46
N PHE A 37 -15.40 -1.88 -0.70
CA PHE A 37 -16.54 -1.08 -0.23
C PHE A 37 -16.12 0.00 0.76
N GLU A 38 -15.32 -0.34 1.76
CA GLU A 38 -14.85 0.59 2.78
C GLU A 38 -13.98 1.71 2.19
N ALA A 39 -13.05 1.37 1.29
CA ALA A 39 -12.21 2.36 0.63
C ALA A 39 -13.00 3.22 -0.35
N SER A 40 -14.05 2.69 -1.00
CA SER A 40 -14.99 3.53 -1.77
C SER A 40 -15.71 4.54 -0.88
N ASP A 41 -16.06 4.17 0.36
CA ASP A 41 -16.66 5.06 1.34
C ASP A 41 -15.67 6.09 1.87
N PHE A 42 -14.40 5.72 2.03
CA PHE A 42 -13.32 6.66 2.32
C PHE A 42 -13.19 7.73 1.24
N ILE A 43 -13.18 7.34 -0.04
CA ILE A 43 -13.12 8.27 -1.17
C ILE A 43 -14.37 9.16 -1.26
N ARG A 44 -15.56 8.60 -0.98
CA ARG A 44 -16.80 9.38 -0.82
C ARG A 44 -16.63 10.46 0.25
N ASN A 45 -16.08 10.09 1.39
CA ASN A 45 -15.87 11.01 2.51
C ASN A 45 -14.79 12.05 2.22
N ALA A 46 -13.76 11.71 1.43
CA ALA A 46 -12.78 12.68 0.94
C ALA A 46 -13.46 13.78 0.09
N ALA A 47 -14.41 13.40 -0.76
CA ALA A 47 -15.20 14.37 -1.55
C ALA A 47 -16.09 15.24 -0.65
N LEU A 48 -16.71 14.65 0.38
CA LEU A 48 -17.49 15.40 1.36
C LEU A 48 -16.61 16.37 2.18
N ALA A 49 -15.39 15.98 2.54
CA ALA A 49 -14.44 16.83 3.23
C ALA A 49 -14.00 18.02 2.36
N ARG A 50 -13.69 17.77 1.09
CA ARG A 50 -13.43 18.81 0.08
C ARG A 50 -14.59 19.79 0.00
N ASP A 51 -15.82 19.29 -0.12
CA ASP A 51 -17.03 20.12 -0.25
C ASP A 51 -17.32 20.92 1.04
N ALA A 52 -16.85 20.44 2.19
CA ALA A 52 -16.86 21.15 3.46
C ALA A 52 -15.70 22.17 3.62
N GLY A 53 -14.83 22.32 2.62
CA GLY A 53 -13.74 23.31 2.60
C GLY A 53 -12.38 22.81 3.06
N VAL A 54 -12.18 21.50 3.23
CA VAL A 54 -10.85 20.95 3.52
C VAL A 54 -9.96 21.10 2.28
N HIS A 55 -8.78 21.69 2.47
CA HIS A 55 -7.78 21.84 1.42
C HIS A 55 -7.08 20.53 1.09
N SER A 56 -6.74 20.34 -0.19
CA SER A 56 -6.11 19.11 -0.67
C SER A 56 -4.79 18.80 0.04
N GLU A 57 -3.99 19.82 0.31
CA GLU A 57 -2.69 19.72 0.96
C GLU A 57 -2.83 19.20 2.39
N VAL A 58 -3.90 19.60 3.08
CA VAL A 58 -4.19 19.16 4.45
C VAL A 58 -4.68 17.71 4.44
N PHE A 59 -5.63 17.38 3.56
CA PHE A 59 -6.18 16.03 3.49
C PHE A 59 -5.14 15.00 3.05
N LEU A 60 -4.44 15.27 1.94
CA LEU A 60 -3.45 14.36 1.38
C LEU A 60 -2.21 14.27 2.26
N GLY A 61 -1.77 15.36 2.89
CA GLY A 61 -0.66 15.34 3.85
C GLY A 61 -0.96 14.45 5.06
N GLN A 62 -2.16 14.57 5.66
CA GLN A 62 -2.56 13.68 6.75
C GLN A 62 -2.61 12.22 6.31
N MET A 63 -3.12 11.95 5.12
CA MET A 63 -3.20 10.60 4.56
C MET A 63 -1.81 9.96 4.37
N GLU A 64 -0.83 10.72 3.87
CA GLU A 64 0.56 10.26 3.75
C GLU A 64 1.22 10.01 5.12
N GLU A 65 0.93 10.86 6.11
CA GLU A 65 1.37 10.65 7.50
C GLU A 65 0.76 9.37 8.10
N ASP A 66 -0.51 9.11 7.84
CA ASP A 66 -1.21 7.91 8.30
C ASP A 66 -0.61 6.65 7.67
N PHE A 67 -0.26 6.68 6.38
CA PHE A 67 0.45 5.57 5.72
C PHE A 67 1.80 5.29 6.37
N ALA A 68 2.59 6.33 6.62
CA ALA A 68 3.88 6.19 7.29
C ALA A 68 3.73 5.61 8.70
N ALA A 69 2.70 6.02 9.45
CA ALA A 69 2.39 5.47 10.77
C ALA A 69 1.95 3.99 10.69
N MET A 70 1.17 3.63 9.67
CA MET A 70 0.70 2.26 9.44
C MET A 70 1.81 1.31 8.96
N GLY A 71 2.85 1.84 8.32
CA GLY A 71 4.00 1.09 7.80
C GLY A 71 4.76 0.27 8.85
N GLY A 72 4.61 0.58 10.14
CA GLY A 72 5.18 -0.19 11.26
C GLY A 72 4.41 -1.47 11.63
N PHE A 73 3.16 -1.61 11.19
CA PHE A 73 2.32 -2.77 11.51
C PHE A 73 2.50 -3.90 10.49
N PRO A 74 2.26 -5.17 10.86
CA PRO A 74 2.14 -6.28 9.91
C PRO A 74 1.10 -5.98 8.81
N ALA A 75 1.38 -6.39 7.57
CA ALA A 75 0.54 -6.05 6.41
C ALA A 75 -0.91 -6.55 6.55
N ASP A 76 -1.12 -7.71 7.16
CA ASP A 76 -2.44 -8.30 7.43
C ASP A 76 -3.26 -7.54 8.49
N LEU A 77 -2.63 -6.63 9.23
CA LEU A 77 -3.29 -5.74 10.20
C LEU A 77 -3.51 -4.33 9.66
N ARG A 78 -2.95 -4.00 8.49
CA ARG A 78 -3.17 -2.71 7.83
C ARG A 78 -4.50 -2.77 7.08
N TRP A 79 -5.31 -1.73 7.24
CA TRP A 79 -6.52 -1.56 6.44
C TRP A 79 -6.16 -1.07 5.04
N PHE A 80 -6.57 -1.81 4.00
CA PHE A 80 -6.44 -1.50 2.57
C PHE A 80 -5.00 -1.34 2.04
N VAL A 81 -4.14 -0.59 2.71
CA VAL A 81 -2.76 -0.27 2.32
C VAL A 81 -1.76 -1.32 2.85
N HIS A 82 -1.78 -2.51 2.26
CA HIS A 82 -0.90 -3.60 2.68
C HIS A 82 0.55 -3.39 2.21
N ASP A 83 0.72 -2.68 1.10
CA ASP A 83 2.00 -2.36 0.47
C ASP A 83 1.97 -1.01 -0.28
N ILE A 84 3.11 -0.68 -0.91
CA ILE A 84 3.32 0.58 -1.62
C ILE A 84 2.42 0.74 -2.86
N ASP A 85 2.01 -0.35 -3.51
CA ASP A 85 1.13 -0.27 -4.68
C ASP A 85 -0.30 0.08 -4.25
N ASP A 86 -0.74 -0.41 -3.08
CA ASP A 86 -2.03 -0.04 -2.50
C ASP A 86 -2.03 1.41 -1.99
N GLU A 87 -0.95 1.86 -1.35
CA GLU A 87 -0.76 3.26 -0.94
C GLU A 87 -0.84 4.19 -2.16
N ALA A 88 -0.09 3.86 -3.23
CA ALA A 88 -0.08 4.64 -4.46
C ALA A 88 -1.47 4.68 -5.13
N PHE A 89 -2.18 3.55 -5.15
CA PHE A 89 -3.53 3.47 -5.69
C PHE A 89 -4.50 4.36 -4.90
N LEU A 90 -4.56 4.20 -3.57
CA LEU A 90 -5.51 4.96 -2.75
C LEU A 90 -5.19 6.46 -2.77
N LEU A 91 -3.91 6.85 -2.73
CA LEU A 91 -3.48 8.24 -2.80
C LEU A 91 -3.81 8.88 -4.15
N ALA A 92 -3.63 8.16 -5.24
CA ALA A 92 -3.98 8.65 -6.57
C ALA A 92 -5.48 8.94 -6.69
N GLU A 93 -6.32 8.04 -6.18
CA GLU A 93 -7.78 8.21 -6.19
C GLU A 93 -8.23 9.34 -5.25
N ALA A 94 -7.67 9.44 -4.05
CA ALA A 94 -7.92 10.57 -3.15
C ALA A 94 -7.48 11.91 -3.77
N SER A 95 -6.33 11.93 -4.45
CA SER A 95 -5.86 13.12 -5.18
C SER A 95 -6.80 13.51 -6.32
N ALA A 96 -7.39 12.52 -7.00
CA ALA A 96 -8.34 12.75 -8.09
C ALA A 96 -9.61 13.46 -7.62
N VAL A 97 -10.06 13.21 -6.38
CA VAL A 97 -11.19 13.91 -5.75
C VAL A 97 -10.98 15.42 -5.76
N PHE A 98 -9.79 15.91 -5.43
CA PHE A 98 -9.50 17.35 -5.39
C PHE A 98 -9.23 17.94 -6.77
N LYS A 99 -8.71 17.15 -7.72
CA LYS A 99 -8.37 17.61 -9.07
C LYS A 99 -9.58 17.67 -10.01
N ARG A 100 -10.56 16.78 -9.85
CA ARG A 100 -11.75 16.68 -10.69
C ARG A 100 -12.99 16.70 -9.81
N PRO A 101 -13.53 17.88 -9.45
CA PRO A 101 -14.63 17.96 -8.51
C PRO A 101 -15.95 17.47 -9.15
N THR A 102 -16.25 16.20 -8.97
CA THR A 102 -17.58 15.60 -9.21
C THR A 102 -18.26 15.30 -7.88
N THR A 103 -19.45 14.70 -7.91
CA THR A 103 -20.20 14.36 -6.68
C THR A 103 -19.49 13.27 -5.87
N ALA A 104 -19.72 13.24 -4.57
CA ALA A 104 -19.15 12.22 -3.69
C ALA A 104 -19.53 10.79 -4.13
N GLU A 105 -20.78 10.57 -4.52
CA GLU A 105 -21.25 9.28 -5.05
C GLU A 105 -20.59 8.90 -6.38
N ALA A 106 -20.26 9.86 -7.25
CA ALA A 106 -19.53 9.57 -8.48
C ALA A 106 -18.12 9.06 -8.16
N HIS A 107 -17.39 9.77 -7.29
CA HIS A 107 -16.07 9.31 -6.83
C HIS A 107 -16.13 7.95 -6.14
N ARG A 108 -17.15 7.69 -5.32
CA ARG A 108 -17.39 6.37 -4.70
C ARG A 108 -17.54 5.28 -5.75
N SER A 109 -18.41 5.50 -6.73
CA SER A 109 -18.72 4.52 -7.77
C SER A 109 -17.50 4.23 -8.65
N ASP A 110 -16.79 5.27 -9.07
CA ASP A 110 -15.60 5.16 -9.91
C ASP A 110 -14.50 4.37 -9.18
N PHE A 111 -14.24 4.71 -7.91
CA PHE A 111 -13.28 3.99 -7.09
C PHE A 111 -13.67 2.52 -6.91
N LEU A 112 -14.93 2.26 -6.56
CA LEU A 112 -15.39 0.89 -6.33
C LEU A 112 -15.19 0.03 -7.59
N GLN A 113 -15.50 0.58 -8.77
CA GLN A 113 -15.25 -0.12 -10.03
C GLN A 113 -13.76 -0.42 -10.21
N ALA A 114 -12.88 0.58 -10.06
CA ALA A 114 -11.43 0.40 -10.21
C ALA A 114 -10.85 -0.61 -9.20
N CYS A 115 -11.35 -0.60 -7.96
CA CYS A 115 -10.94 -1.55 -6.93
C CYS A 115 -11.36 -2.99 -7.27
N LEU A 116 -12.59 -3.19 -7.77
CA LEU A 116 -13.06 -4.50 -8.21
C LEU A 116 -12.25 -5.03 -9.40
N GLU A 117 -11.86 -4.15 -10.33
CA GLU A 117 -10.96 -4.49 -11.44
C GLU A 117 -9.58 -4.92 -10.94
N ARG A 118 -9.01 -4.20 -9.97
CA ARG A 118 -7.74 -4.56 -9.31
C ARG A 118 -7.85 -5.90 -8.57
N MET A 119 -8.97 -6.15 -7.88
CA MET A 119 -9.26 -7.42 -7.22
C MET A 119 -9.36 -8.59 -8.22
N ALA A 120 -9.81 -8.35 -9.45
CA ALA A 120 -9.93 -9.38 -10.49
C ALA A 120 -8.63 -9.59 -11.30
N ALA A 121 -7.71 -8.63 -11.31
CA ALA A 121 -6.50 -8.68 -12.11
C ALA A 121 -5.62 -9.92 -11.79
N PRO A 122 -5.10 -10.62 -12.81
CA PRO A 122 -4.12 -11.68 -12.59
C PRO A 122 -2.86 -11.12 -11.93
N ARG A 123 -2.28 -11.85 -10.97
CA ARG A 123 -0.95 -11.51 -10.43
C ARG A 123 0.04 -11.48 -11.61
N ALA A 124 0.73 -10.37 -11.82
CA ALA A 124 1.72 -10.28 -12.89
C ALA A 124 2.78 -11.40 -12.70
N PRO A 125 3.02 -12.26 -13.71
CA PRO A 125 3.90 -13.41 -13.56
C PRO A 125 5.39 -13.05 -13.46
N ASN A 126 5.79 -11.78 -13.63
CA ASN A 126 7.19 -11.36 -13.72
C ASN A 126 7.45 -9.97 -13.10
N ALA A 127 6.94 -9.69 -11.90
CA ALA A 127 7.51 -8.57 -11.14
C ALA A 127 8.97 -8.93 -10.82
N PRO A 128 9.96 -8.12 -11.23
CA PRO A 128 11.36 -8.43 -10.96
C PRO A 128 11.57 -8.50 -9.44
N GLU A 129 12.36 -9.48 -8.99
CA GLU A 129 12.95 -9.48 -7.65
C GLU A 129 13.86 -8.24 -7.52
N SER A 130 13.28 -7.06 -7.26
CA SER A 130 14.02 -5.85 -6.92
C SER A 130 14.28 -5.86 -5.42
N GLN A 131 15.53 -6.23 -5.14
CA GLN A 131 16.31 -6.24 -3.90
C GLN A 131 15.94 -5.17 -2.87
#